data_AF-A0A0P6XZJ7-F1
#
_entry.id   AF-A0A0P6XZJ7-F1
#
_cell.length_a   1.000
_cell.length_b   1.000
_cell.length_c   1.000
_cell.angle_alpha   90.00
_cell.angle_beta   90.00
_cell.angle_gamma   90.00
#
_symmetry.space_group_name_H-M   'P 1'
#
loop_
_entity.id
_entity.type
_entity.pdbx_description
1 polymer ?
#
loop_
_entity_poly.entity_id
_entity_poly.type
_entity_poly.pdbx_seq_one_letter_code
_entity_poly.pdbx_strand_id
1 'polypeptide(L)'
;MNDPILDLNIEHIGSLIAKRTFIWQMKFLKPLKIAGFAKDRSVNFWDSHITQLWQLGLLRADLIKSNEEIDLKGLILVNNQKGNYIYVDTRILERSNIKWVESIENLPKIRSNIEILFHPFRYYVLYHLQRVMKLQISPMQILRAKSYPGLLDNSISMFTDWSNTNGFLDVINRWNNISSLAIVTEPFAFIRMFRTRSHPLGFSNTQLYKAIQDHWDEAKLLYQKISLELLQSIHQEISVTVENLDSNVEIHNIIRLSKDDTLRLKVLDNLGGAMYIRTMAEMIRRGIEDVYDIELLEEDGVRYGPASREIKIEEYGAGRLFDHDRKVISEYLKQKHLDYGIRIRWYVEGSTEYGALKKAISMYNMSDIEIRNLRGKFVESKDALSFRESLEQDMSSSIFSFISLDGDRSDNMRVVRKAAETELFLGFFSVSEPDFEFKNFTSLELAEVLWSMAPELHNNLDMKNLLLEIVSDSTNAKDFFEKALSISNQFRVGKGEAWGEKLMEYAMENQKINGETRQILEAIDTSMTIEHDQFIYTKELCRVDPLSGLIIERKVSD
;
A
#
# COMPACT_ATOMS: atom_id res chain seq x y z
N MET A 1 35.26 4.15 -4.16
CA MET A 1 34.93 2.73 -4.33
C MET A 1 35.22 2.38 -5.77
N ASN A 2 36.12 1.43 -6.02
CA ASN A 2 36.28 0.84 -7.35
C ASN A 2 35.09 -0.09 -7.57
N ASP A 3 34.00 0.48 -8.06
CA ASP A 3 32.80 -0.26 -8.42
C ASP A 3 33.09 -1.00 -9.75
N PRO A 4 33.03 -2.34 -9.81
CA PRO A 4 33.19 -3.03 -11.07
C PRO A 4 32.07 -2.57 -12.01
N ILE A 5 32.45 -2.02 -13.16
CA ILE A 5 31.52 -1.74 -14.24
C ILE A 5 30.69 -3.00 -14.46
N LEU A 6 29.36 -2.87 -14.43
CA LEU A 6 28.45 -3.96 -14.74
C LEU A 6 28.69 -4.37 -16.20
N ASP A 7 29.57 -5.35 -16.42
CA ASP A 7 29.94 -5.87 -17.74
C ASP A 7 28.83 -6.79 -18.25
N LEU A 8 27.72 -6.16 -18.62
CA LEU A 8 26.66 -6.84 -19.35
C LEU A 8 27.14 -7.05 -20.78
N ASN A 9 26.95 -8.25 -21.31
CA ASN A 9 27.07 -8.48 -22.74
C ASN A 9 25.90 -7.75 -23.45
N ILE A 10 26.07 -6.45 -23.71
CA ILE A 10 25.04 -5.55 -24.27
C ILE A 10 24.63 -5.99 -25.67
N GLU A 11 25.57 -6.53 -26.46
CA GLU A 11 25.28 -7.13 -27.74
C GLU A 11 24.26 -8.27 -27.59
N HIS A 12 24.49 -9.18 -26.64
CA HIS A 12 23.57 -10.28 -26.37
C HIS A 12 22.20 -9.78 -25.91
N ILE A 13 22.15 -8.81 -24.97
CA ILE A 13 20.88 -8.22 -24.51
C ILE A 13 20.11 -7.61 -25.67
N GLY A 14 20.72 -6.76 -26.47
CA GLY A 14 20.03 -6.16 -27.60
C GLY A 14 19.64 -7.19 -28.66
N SER A 15 20.43 -8.25 -28.85
CA SER A 15 20.06 -9.36 -29.72
C SER A 15 18.78 -10.05 -29.24
N LEU A 16 18.64 -10.31 -27.94
CA LEU A 16 17.41 -10.83 -27.34
C LEU A 16 16.23 -9.89 -27.59
N ILE A 17 16.42 -8.59 -27.40
CA ILE A 17 15.40 -7.56 -27.64
C ILE A 17 14.92 -7.58 -29.11
N ALA A 18 15.85 -7.60 -30.06
CA ALA A 18 15.56 -7.56 -31.48
C ALA A 18 14.93 -8.85 -32.02
N LYS A 19 15.30 -10.03 -31.48
CA LYS A 19 14.77 -11.33 -31.94
C LYS A 19 13.29 -11.51 -31.63
N ARG A 20 12.79 -10.96 -30.52
CA ARG A 20 11.44 -11.24 -29.98
C ARG A 20 10.61 -9.98 -29.82
N THR A 21 10.53 -9.12 -30.84
CA THR A 21 9.84 -7.82 -30.74
C THR A 21 8.34 -7.89 -30.38
N PHE A 22 7.71 -9.06 -30.44
CA PHE A 22 6.30 -9.26 -30.12
C PHE A 22 6.01 -9.61 -28.64
N ILE A 23 7.02 -9.93 -27.83
CA ILE A 23 6.82 -10.34 -26.43
C ILE A 23 6.78 -9.16 -25.45
N TRP A 24 7.23 -7.98 -25.87
CA TRP A 24 7.35 -6.79 -25.04
C TRP A 24 5.97 -6.25 -24.65
N GLN A 25 5.71 -6.08 -23.36
CA GLN A 25 4.40 -5.59 -22.89
C GLN A 25 4.37 -4.06 -22.90
N MET A 26 5.52 -3.43 -22.68
CA MET A 26 5.73 -2.00 -22.89
C MET A 26 6.19 -1.68 -24.33
N LYS A 27 5.51 -0.72 -24.97
CA LYS A 27 5.86 -0.30 -26.33
C LYS A 27 7.14 0.52 -26.35
N PHE A 28 8.06 0.18 -27.25
CA PHE A 28 9.19 1.06 -27.58
C PHE A 28 8.71 2.40 -28.14
N LEU A 29 9.40 3.46 -27.76
CA LEU A 29 9.05 4.84 -28.00
C LEU A 29 10.09 5.51 -28.90
N LYS A 30 9.62 6.35 -29.83
CA LYS A 30 10.46 7.27 -30.60
C LYS A 30 10.97 8.41 -29.71
N PRO A 31 12.05 9.12 -30.12
CA PRO A 31 12.55 10.32 -29.47
C PRO A 31 11.47 11.28 -28.92
N LEU A 32 10.52 11.71 -29.76
CA LEU A 32 9.43 12.60 -29.34
C LEU A 32 8.52 12.00 -28.26
N LYS A 33 8.23 10.70 -28.37
CA LYS A 33 7.33 9.99 -27.44
C LYS A 33 8.02 9.75 -26.10
N ILE A 34 9.31 9.41 -26.08
CA ILE A 34 10.03 9.23 -24.82
C ILE A 34 10.32 10.58 -24.14
N ALA A 35 10.56 11.64 -24.90
CA ALA A 35 10.64 13.01 -24.36
C ALA A 35 9.32 13.41 -23.67
N GLY A 36 8.18 13.17 -24.32
CA GLY A 36 6.86 13.37 -23.72
C GLY A 36 6.63 12.50 -22.48
N PHE A 37 6.96 11.21 -22.57
CA PHE A 37 6.85 10.26 -21.45
C PHE A 37 7.68 10.69 -20.23
N ALA A 38 8.88 11.20 -20.45
CA ALA A 38 9.75 11.73 -19.40
C ALA A 38 9.20 13.04 -18.82
N LYS A 39 8.70 13.93 -19.68
CA LYS A 39 8.13 15.21 -19.27
C LYS A 39 6.89 15.03 -18.39
N ASP A 40 6.02 14.10 -18.77
CA ASP A 40 4.85 13.68 -18.00
C ASP A 40 5.21 13.16 -16.59
N ARG A 41 6.50 12.88 -16.33
CA ARG A 41 7.07 12.40 -15.06
C ARG A 41 8.18 13.33 -14.55
N SER A 42 8.00 14.64 -14.79
CA SER A 42 8.85 15.73 -14.29
C SER A 42 10.32 15.70 -14.75
N VAL A 43 10.62 15.01 -15.86
CA VAL A 43 11.93 14.98 -16.51
C VAL A 43 11.86 15.66 -17.88
N ASN A 44 12.42 16.86 -17.96
CA ASN A 44 12.30 17.78 -19.08
C ASN A 44 13.40 17.58 -20.12
N PHE A 45 13.08 16.83 -21.17
CA PHE A 45 13.85 16.80 -22.41
C PHE A 45 12.97 17.13 -23.62
N TRP A 46 13.58 17.70 -24.64
CA TRP A 46 12.95 17.89 -25.95
C TRP A 46 13.34 16.74 -26.89
N ASP A 47 12.60 16.56 -27.97
CA ASP A 47 12.86 15.53 -28.98
C ASP A 47 14.30 15.58 -29.53
N SER A 48 14.77 16.80 -29.84
CA SER A 48 16.14 17.04 -30.27
C SER A 48 17.17 16.63 -29.22
N HIS A 49 16.88 16.84 -27.92
CA HIS A 49 17.80 16.45 -26.85
C HIS A 49 17.94 14.94 -26.77
N ILE A 50 16.84 14.18 -26.85
CA ILE A 50 16.89 12.70 -26.83
C ILE A 50 17.79 12.19 -27.97
N THR A 51 17.60 12.77 -29.15
CA THR A 51 18.40 12.46 -30.33
C THR A 51 19.88 12.77 -30.12
N GLN A 52 20.20 13.97 -29.61
CA GLN A 52 21.59 14.39 -29.35
C GLN A 52 22.25 13.53 -28.27
N LEU A 53 21.54 13.21 -27.17
CA LEU A 53 22.02 12.32 -26.13
C LEU A 53 22.37 10.94 -26.70
N TRP A 54 21.57 10.42 -27.63
CA TRP A 54 21.89 9.19 -28.34
C TRP A 54 23.11 9.34 -29.25
N GLN A 55 23.22 10.41 -30.03
CA GLN A 55 24.38 10.62 -30.90
C GLN A 55 25.69 10.73 -30.11
N LEU A 56 25.64 11.40 -28.95
CA LEU A 56 26.75 11.54 -28.02
C LEU A 56 27.05 10.25 -27.24
N GLY A 57 26.20 9.23 -27.31
CA GLY A 57 26.35 7.96 -26.59
C GLY A 57 25.93 8.01 -25.11
N LEU A 58 25.35 9.11 -24.64
CA LEU A 58 24.85 9.28 -23.28
C LEU A 58 23.56 8.48 -23.02
N LEU A 59 22.79 8.21 -24.07
CA LEU A 59 21.57 7.43 -24.03
C LEU A 59 21.63 6.30 -25.07
N ARG A 60 21.55 5.05 -24.63
CA ARG A 60 21.55 3.89 -25.53
C ARG A 60 20.15 3.64 -26.09
N ALA A 61 20.07 3.45 -27.41
CA ALA A 61 18.84 2.99 -28.05
C ALA A 61 18.69 1.47 -27.90
N ASP A 62 17.46 1.00 -27.70
CA ASP A 62 17.21 -0.44 -27.54
C ASP A 62 17.05 -1.14 -28.88
N LEU A 63 16.51 -0.42 -29.87
CA LEU A 63 16.40 -0.85 -31.26
C LEU A 63 16.61 0.33 -32.19
N ILE A 64 17.35 0.11 -33.28
CA ILE A 64 17.48 1.07 -34.37
C ILE A 64 17.03 0.37 -35.65
N LYS A 65 16.08 0.97 -36.37
CA LYS A 65 15.61 0.44 -37.65
C LYS A 65 16.06 1.35 -38.78
N SER A 66 16.47 0.76 -39.89
CA SER A 66 16.77 1.52 -41.10
C SER A 66 16.40 0.75 -42.35
N ASN A 67 16.15 1.49 -43.44
CA ASN A 67 15.96 0.91 -44.77
C ASN A 67 17.26 0.82 -45.58
N GLU A 68 18.37 1.33 -45.03
CA GLU A 68 19.70 1.29 -45.61
C GLU A 68 20.68 0.73 -44.57
N GLU A 69 21.81 0.25 -45.05
CA GLU A 69 22.88 -0.19 -44.17
C GLU A 69 23.54 1.02 -43.49
N ILE A 70 23.65 0.96 -42.15
CA ILE A 70 24.32 1.96 -41.34
C ILE A 70 25.71 1.47 -40.99
N ASP A 71 26.74 2.18 -41.45
CA ASP A 71 28.13 2.00 -41.01
C ASP A 71 28.43 3.00 -39.88
N LEU A 72 28.09 2.61 -38.65
CA LEU A 72 28.43 3.39 -37.45
C LEU A 72 29.02 2.46 -36.39
N LYS A 73 30.23 2.80 -35.90
CA LYS A 73 30.93 2.02 -34.87
C LYS A 73 30.04 1.85 -33.64
N GLY A 74 29.90 0.60 -33.19
CA GLY A 74 29.09 0.23 -32.03
C GLY A 74 27.60 0.07 -32.31
N LEU A 75 27.17 0.12 -33.58
CA LEU A 75 25.87 -0.41 -34.00
C LEU A 75 26.07 -1.80 -34.59
N ILE A 76 25.42 -2.81 -34.01
CA ILE A 76 25.55 -4.20 -34.45
C ILE A 76 24.27 -4.60 -35.18
N LEU A 77 24.40 -5.04 -36.43
CA LEU A 77 23.28 -5.56 -37.22
C LEU A 77 22.85 -6.91 -36.66
N VAL A 78 21.59 -7.01 -36.22
CA VAL A 78 21.04 -8.25 -35.65
C VAL A 78 20.04 -8.93 -36.58
N ASN A 79 19.35 -8.17 -37.42
CA ASN A 79 18.37 -8.72 -38.34
C ASN A 79 18.30 -7.90 -39.63
N ASN A 80 18.16 -8.57 -40.77
CA ASN A 80 17.90 -7.97 -42.06
C ASN A 80 16.78 -8.75 -42.75
N GLN A 81 15.58 -8.16 -42.81
CA GLN A 81 14.46 -8.74 -43.53
C GLN A 81 13.99 -7.78 -44.63
N LYS A 82 14.21 -8.18 -45.89
CA LYS A 82 13.69 -7.50 -47.09
C LYS A 82 14.03 -6.00 -47.14
N GLY A 83 15.27 -5.63 -46.79
CA GLY A 83 15.74 -4.25 -46.79
C GLY A 83 15.36 -3.45 -45.54
N ASN A 84 14.81 -4.08 -44.51
CA ASN A 84 14.69 -3.49 -43.17
C ASN A 84 15.81 -4.04 -42.28
N TYR A 85 16.78 -3.19 -41.98
CA TYR A 85 17.91 -3.47 -41.11
C TYR A 85 17.55 -3.11 -39.67
N ILE A 86 17.82 -4.01 -38.74
CA ILE A 86 17.63 -3.80 -37.30
C ILE A 86 18.99 -3.89 -36.63
N TYR A 87 19.37 -2.79 -35.99
CA TYR A 87 20.60 -2.65 -35.24
C TYR A 87 20.34 -2.55 -33.74
N VAL A 88 21.33 -2.98 -32.98
CA VAL A 88 21.46 -2.76 -31.55
C VAL A 88 22.57 -1.76 -31.30
N ASP A 89 22.33 -0.82 -30.38
CA ASP A 89 23.33 0.13 -29.94
C ASP A 89 24.17 -0.46 -28.80
N THR A 90 25.42 -0.83 -29.09
CA THR A 90 26.38 -1.36 -28.11
C THR A 90 27.48 -0.36 -27.79
N ARG A 91 27.29 0.93 -28.16
CA ARG A 91 28.29 1.95 -27.86
C ARG A 91 28.50 2.06 -26.35
N ILE A 92 29.78 2.09 -25.99
CA ILE A 92 30.28 2.39 -24.66
C ILE A 92 31.02 3.70 -24.79
N LEU A 93 30.75 4.64 -23.87
CA LEU A 93 31.49 5.89 -23.86
C LEU A 93 32.93 5.63 -23.44
N GLU A 94 33.86 5.83 -24.37
CA GLU A 94 35.30 5.71 -24.13
C GLU A 94 35.92 7.10 -23.85
N ARG A 95 37.05 7.10 -23.12
CA ARG A 95 37.75 8.30 -22.61
C ARG A 95 37.81 9.42 -23.64
N SER A 96 37.36 10.60 -23.25
CA SER A 96 37.50 11.80 -24.06
C SER A 96 37.61 13.05 -23.19
N ASN A 97 38.43 14.01 -23.65
CA ASN A 97 38.38 15.39 -23.19
C ASN A 97 37.19 16.03 -23.94
N ILE A 98 35.99 15.83 -23.40
CA ILE A 98 34.75 16.16 -24.10
C ILE A 98 34.55 17.66 -24.07
N LYS A 99 34.65 18.27 -25.24
CA LYS A 99 34.21 19.64 -25.46
C LYS A 99 32.74 19.63 -25.84
N TRP A 100 31.85 19.70 -24.86
CA TRP A 100 30.40 19.53 -25.06
C TRP A 100 29.80 20.48 -26.10
N VAL A 101 30.18 21.76 -26.06
CA VAL A 101 29.67 22.78 -27.00
C VAL A 101 30.06 22.42 -28.43
N GLU A 102 31.37 22.23 -28.69
CA GLU A 102 31.87 21.82 -30.01
C GLU A 102 31.26 20.48 -30.46
N SER A 103 31.08 19.53 -29.54
CA SER A 103 30.52 18.22 -29.86
C SER A 103 29.07 18.32 -30.32
N ILE A 104 28.25 19.13 -29.64
CA ILE A 104 26.83 19.34 -29.97
C ILE A 104 26.68 20.11 -31.28
N GLU A 105 27.48 21.15 -31.50
CA GLU A 105 27.44 21.97 -32.73
C GLU A 105 27.82 21.16 -33.98
N ASN A 106 28.73 20.18 -33.83
CA ASN A 106 29.21 19.34 -34.92
C ASN A 106 28.39 18.05 -35.13
N LEU A 107 27.28 17.84 -34.40
CA LEU A 107 26.47 16.63 -34.57
C LEU A 107 25.82 16.60 -35.97
N PRO A 108 25.98 15.50 -36.73
CA PRO A 108 25.34 15.37 -38.03
C PRO A 108 23.82 15.29 -37.87
N LYS A 109 23.06 15.81 -38.83
CA LYS A 109 21.61 15.58 -38.86
C LYS A 109 21.33 14.11 -39.10
N ILE A 110 20.43 13.54 -38.30
CA ILE A 110 19.98 12.16 -38.49
C ILE A 110 19.22 12.05 -39.81
N ARG A 111 19.57 11.03 -40.60
CA ARG A 111 18.88 10.75 -41.85
C ARG A 111 17.45 10.30 -41.57
N SER A 112 16.50 10.73 -42.39
CA SER A 112 15.06 10.44 -42.21
C SER A 112 14.71 8.95 -42.26
N ASN A 113 15.63 8.12 -42.74
CA ASN A 113 15.49 6.68 -42.83
C ASN A 113 15.99 5.90 -41.60
N ILE A 114 16.44 6.58 -40.56
CA ILE A 114 16.86 5.96 -39.30
C ILE A 114 15.76 6.20 -38.26
N GLU A 115 15.19 5.11 -37.75
CA GLU A 115 14.21 5.13 -36.68
C GLU A 115 14.85 4.61 -35.39
N ILE A 116 15.00 5.49 -34.40
CA ILE A 116 15.55 5.17 -33.09
C ILE A 116 14.42 4.86 -32.13
N LEU A 117 14.52 3.74 -31.42
CA LEU A 117 13.49 3.24 -30.52
C LEU A 117 14.07 2.97 -29.13
N PHE A 118 13.39 3.50 -28.12
CA PHE A 118 13.77 3.40 -26.72
C PHE A 118 12.68 2.70 -25.92
N HIS A 119 13.06 1.77 -25.05
CA HIS A 119 12.16 1.24 -24.05
C HIS A 119 11.87 2.34 -23.01
N PRO A 120 10.64 2.45 -22.49
CA PRO A 120 10.34 3.53 -21.54
C PRO A 120 11.18 3.48 -20.25
N PHE A 121 11.77 2.34 -19.86
CA PHE A 121 12.79 2.24 -18.77
C PHE A 121 14.07 3.06 -18.99
N ARG A 122 14.29 3.58 -20.21
CA ARG A 122 15.31 4.61 -20.47
C ARG A 122 14.99 5.94 -19.76
N TYR A 123 13.78 6.11 -19.23
CA TYR A 123 13.43 7.16 -18.27
C TYR A 123 14.40 7.24 -17.09
N TYR A 124 14.87 6.11 -16.57
CA TYR A 124 15.84 6.07 -15.45
C TYR A 124 17.14 6.81 -15.81
N VAL A 125 17.68 6.56 -17.01
CA VAL A 125 18.87 7.25 -17.52
C VAL A 125 18.59 8.75 -17.66
N LEU A 126 17.45 9.12 -18.25
CA LEU A 126 17.06 10.52 -18.42
C LEU A 126 16.90 11.25 -17.09
N TYR A 127 16.26 10.62 -16.10
CA TYR A 127 16.12 11.16 -14.75
C TYR A 127 17.48 11.50 -14.14
N HIS A 128 18.42 10.54 -14.20
CA HIS A 128 19.76 10.74 -13.65
C HIS A 128 20.56 11.80 -14.43
N LEU A 129 20.48 11.80 -15.77
CA LEU A 129 21.09 12.83 -16.60
C LEU A 129 20.55 14.23 -16.25
N GLN A 130 19.23 14.39 -16.13
CA GLN A 130 18.65 15.66 -15.70
C GLN A 130 19.16 16.07 -14.32
N ARG A 131 19.21 15.13 -13.37
CA ARG A 131 19.65 15.40 -11.99
C ARG A 131 21.07 15.95 -11.95
N VAL A 132 21.99 15.37 -12.73
CA VAL A 132 23.40 15.82 -12.75
C VAL A 132 23.62 17.04 -13.64
N MET A 133 22.78 17.26 -14.66
CA MET A 133 22.83 18.45 -15.52
C MET A 133 22.07 19.66 -14.94
N LYS A 134 21.31 19.47 -13.84
CA LYS A 134 20.54 20.54 -13.22
C LYS A 134 21.47 21.57 -12.57
N LEU A 135 21.36 22.82 -13.01
CA LEU A 135 22.06 23.94 -12.37
C LEU A 135 21.61 24.07 -10.91
N GLN A 136 22.55 23.91 -9.98
CA GLN A 136 22.33 24.07 -8.54
C GLN A 136 22.38 25.55 -8.13
N ILE A 137 21.70 26.40 -8.91
CA ILE A 137 21.63 27.85 -8.67
C ILE A 137 20.21 28.16 -8.22
N SER A 138 20.07 28.78 -7.04
CA SER A 138 18.76 29.18 -6.53
C SER A 138 18.13 30.20 -7.48
N PRO A 139 16.82 30.11 -7.78
CA PRO A 139 16.13 31.11 -8.61
C PRO A 139 16.31 32.55 -8.09
N MET A 140 16.46 32.74 -6.78
CA MET A 140 16.69 34.06 -6.18
C MET A 140 18.08 34.64 -6.52
N GLN A 141 19.06 33.80 -6.84
CA GLN A 141 20.40 34.25 -7.24
C GLN A 141 20.41 34.84 -8.66
N ILE A 142 19.43 34.49 -9.50
CA ILE A 142 19.23 35.09 -10.84
C ILE A 142 18.98 36.60 -10.73
N LEU A 143 18.28 37.04 -9.67
CA LEU A 143 17.99 38.45 -9.42
C LEU A 143 19.25 39.27 -9.08
N ARG A 144 20.37 38.61 -8.75
CA ARG A 144 21.66 39.26 -8.51
C ARG A 144 22.48 39.35 -9.80
N ALA A 145 22.05 40.24 -10.70
CA ALA A 145 22.60 40.39 -12.06
C ALA A 145 24.14 40.51 -12.14
N LYS A 146 24.79 41.08 -11.13
CA LYS A 146 26.26 41.22 -11.09
C LYS A 146 27.01 39.92 -10.74
N SER A 147 26.44 39.06 -9.90
CA SER A 147 27.10 37.84 -9.42
C SER A 147 26.64 36.58 -10.16
N TYR A 148 25.48 36.64 -10.80
CA TYR A 148 24.89 35.50 -11.50
C TYR A 148 25.79 34.93 -12.61
N PRO A 149 26.42 35.73 -13.49
CA PRO A 149 27.32 35.18 -14.53
C PRO A 149 28.46 34.34 -13.94
N GLY A 150 29.13 34.83 -12.88
CA GLY A 150 30.21 34.07 -12.23
C GLY A 150 29.74 32.77 -11.56
N LEU A 151 28.52 32.73 -11.02
CA LEU A 151 27.93 31.49 -10.48
C LEU A 151 27.60 30.49 -11.60
N LEU A 152 27.13 30.98 -12.74
CA LEU A 152 26.87 30.17 -13.92
C LEU A 152 28.17 29.58 -14.48
N ASP A 153 29.20 30.42 -14.65
CA ASP A 153 30.52 29.98 -15.13
C ASP A 153 31.13 28.92 -14.20
N ASN A 154 31.04 29.13 -12.89
CA ASN A 154 31.49 28.14 -11.90
C ASN A 154 30.74 26.81 -12.03
N SER A 155 29.40 26.86 -12.20
CA SER A 155 28.57 25.66 -12.35
C SER A 155 28.90 24.90 -13.64
N ILE A 156 29.12 25.61 -14.75
CA ILE A 156 29.51 25.03 -16.04
C ILE A 156 30.92 24.43 -15.95
N SER A 157 31.87 25.12 -15.30
CA SER A 157 33.23 24.60 -15.09
C SER A 157 33.20 23.31 -14.27
N MET A 158 32.49 23.30 -13.13
CA MET A 158 32.36 22.10 -12.29
C MET A 158 31.76 20.92 -13.05
N PHE A 159 30.72 21.15 -13.85
CA PHE A 159 30.14 20.10 -14.69
C PHE A 159 31.14 19.61 -15.74
N THR A 160 31.85 20.52 -16.41
CA THR A 160 32.84 20.18 -17.44
C THR A 160 33.96 19.34 -16.83
N ASP A 161 34.51 19.77 -15.70
CA ASP A 161 35.57 19.08 -14.97
C ASP A 161 35.11 17.68 -14.55
N TRP A 162 33.92 17.55 -13.96
CA TRP A 162 33.35 16.26 -13.58
C TRP A 162 33.11 15.35 -14.79
N SER A 163 32.55 15.89 -15.89
CA SER A 163 32.24 15.13 -17.10
C SER A 163 33.47 14.58 -17.82
N ASN A 164 34.65 15.17 -17.58
CA ASN A 164 35.93 14.69 -18.08
C ASN A 164 36.58 13.63 -17.19
N THR A 165 35.98 13.29 -16.04
CA THR A 165 36.47 12.21 -15.17
C THR A 165 36.00 10.84 -15.66
N ASN A 166 36.78 9.78 -15.38
CA ASN A 166 36.33 8.40 -15.65
C ASN A 166 35.03 8.08 -14.89
N GLY A 167 34.87 8.63 -13.68
CA GLY A 167 33.68 8.42 -12.87
C GLY A 167 32.38 8.89 -13.54
N PHE A 168 32.42 9.92 -14.38
CA PHE A 168 31.25 10.31 -15.18
C PHE A 168 30.84 9.21 -16.16
N LEU A 169 31.79 8.74 -16.97
CA LEU A 169 31.54 7.73 -18.00
C LEU A 169 31.06 6.41 -17.38
N ASP A 170 31.71 5.99 -16.29
CA ASP A 170 31.36 4.75 -15.58
C ASP A 170 29.92 4.82 -15.05
N VAL A 171 29.51 5.97 -14.51
CA VAL A 171 28.16 6.19 -14.00
C VAL A 171 27.11 6.23 -15.13
N ILE A 172 27.38 6.88 -16.27
CA ILE A 172 26.46 6.87 -17.42
C ILE A 172 26.29 5.46 -17.98
N ASN A 173 27.39 4.71 -18.12
CA ASN A 173 27.36 3.33 -18.57
C ASN A 173 26.59 2.45 -17.58
N ARG A 174 26.80 2.64 -16.27
CA ARG A 174 26.06 1.94 -15.20
C ARG A 174 24.56 2.18 -15.32
N TRP A 175 24.10 3.44 -15.45
CA TRP A 175 22.66 3.73 -15.60
C TRP A 175 22.05 3.06 -16.84
N ASN A 176 22.75 3.11 -17.98
CA ASN A 176 22.30 2.43 -19.20
C ASN A 176 22.27 0.91 -19.05
N ASN A 177 23.21 0.32 -18.31
CA ASN A 177 23.28 -1.11 -18.07
C ASN A 177 22.17 -1.57 -17.10
N ILE A 178 21.92 -0.82 -16.02
CA ILE A 178 20.79 -1.05 -15.11
C ILE A 178 19.46 -1.02 -15.86
N SER A 179 19.22 0.00 -16.69
CA SER A 179 18.03 0.04 -17.55
C SER A 179 17.95 -1.18 -18.46
N SER A 180 19.07 -1.60 -19.07
CA SER A 180 19.09 -2.77 -19.97
C SER A 180 18.75 -4.07 -19.24
N LEU A 181 19.20 -4.22 -17.99
CA LEU A 181 18.86 -5.35 -17.13
C LEU A 181 17.36 -5.38 -16.79
N ALA A 182 16.77 -4.23 -16.43
CA ALA A 182 15.32 -4.15 -16.19
C ALA A 182 14.52 -4.44 -17.47
N ILE A 183 14.99 -3.94 -18.62
CA ILE A 183 14.36 -4.19 -19.93
C ILE A 183 14.36 -5.68 -20.21
N VAL A 184 15.50 -6.38 -20.19
CA VAL A 184 15.52 -7.81 -20.55
C VAL A 184 14.62 -8.67 -19.66
N THR A 185 14.38 -8.27 -18.42
CA THR A 185 13.50 -8.98 -17.46
C THR A 185 12.02 -8.65 -17.63
N GLU A 186 11.67 -7.58 -18.35
CA GLU A 186 10.31 -7.06 -18.48
C GLU A 186 9.28 -8.11 -18.92
N PRO A 187 9.48 -8.89 -20.00
CA PRO A 187 8.41 -9.76 -20.50
C PRO A 187 8.00 -10.84 -19.49
N PHE A 188 8.99 -11.35 -18.73
CA PHE A 188 8.78 -12.35 -17.69
C PHE A 188 8.11 -11.75 -16.45
N ALA A 189 8.69 -10.67 -15.93
CA ALA A 189 8.23 -10.08 -14.67
C ALA A 189 6.89 -9.34 -14.82
N PHE A 190 6.66 -8.69 -15.97
CA PHE A 190 5.44 -7.89 -16.21
C PHE A 190 4.17 -8.72 -16.02
N ILE A 191 4.12 -9.94 -16.58
CA ILE A 191 2.94 -10.80 -16.49
C ILE A 191 2.68 -11.21 -15.03
N ARG A 192 3.73 -11.47 -14.24
CA ARG A 192 3.59 -11.83 -12.82
C ARG A 192 3.09 -10.65 -11.98
N MET A 193 3.58 -9.45 -12.30
CA MET A 193 3.29 -8.22 -11.57
C MET A 193 1.88 -7.69 -11.84
N PHE A 194 1.53 -7.53 -13.11
CA PHE A 194 0.29 -6.87 -13.53
C PHE A 194 -0.85 -7.88 -13.76
N ARG A 195 -0.56 -9.17 -13.99
CA ARG A 195 -1.58 -10.19 -14.35
C ARG A 195 -2.38 -9.86 -15.62
N THR A 196 -2.04 -8.78 -16.31
CA THR A 196 -2.52 -8.39 -17.65
C THR A 196 -1.43 -8.59 -18.69
N ARG A 197 -1.83 -8.59 -19.96
CA ARG A 197 -0.92 -8.81 -21.09
C ARG A 197 -1.41 -8.12 -22.35
N SER A 198 -0.45 -7.67 -23.16
CA SER A 198 -0.68 -7.25 -24.53
C SER A 198 -0.72 -8.49 -25.43
N HIS A 199 -1.77 -8.61 -26.24
CA HIS A 199 -1.89 -9.68 -27.23
C HIS A 199 -1.46 -9.18 -28.61
N PRO A 200 -0.30 -9.61 -29.13
CA PRO A 200 0.06 -9.33 -30.52
C PRO A 200 -0.88 -10.11 -31.46
N LEU A 201 -1.34 -9.42 -32.51
CA LEU A 201 -2.17 -10.04 -33.54
C LEU A 201 -1.40 -11.20 -34.22
N GLY A 202 -2.06 -12.34 -34.37
CA GLY A 202 -1.50 -13.50 -35.08
C GLY A 202 -0.73 -14.50 -34.21
N PHE A 203 -0.66 -14.31 -32.89
CA PHE A 203 -0.03 -15.27 -31.97
C PHE A 203 -1.06 -15.85 -30.98
N SER A 204 -0.97 -17.17 -30.74
CA SER A 204 -1.74 -17.84 -29.69
C SER A 204 -1.12 -17.60 -28.31
N ASN A 205 -1.91 -17.77 -27.24
CA ASN A 205 -1.44 -17.65 -25.86
C ASN A 205 -0.27 -18.59 -25.56
N THR A 206 -0.35 -19.83 -26.02
CA THR A 206 0.69 -20.85 -25.79
C THR A 206 2.01 -20.47 -26.47
N GLN A 207 1.95 -19.94 -27.69
CA GLN A 207 3.13 -19.43 -28.40
C GLN A 207 3.76 -18.25 -27.68
N LEU A 208 2.95 -17.31 -27.19
CA LEU A 208 3.44 -16.15 -26.44
C LEU A 208 4.12 -16.58 -25.13
N TYR A 209 3.50 -17.46 -24.34
CA TYR A 209 4.09 -17.97 -23.10
C TYR A 209 5.40 -18.70 -23.35
N LYS A 210 5.43 -19.56 -24.38
CA LYS A 210 6.66 -20.25 -24.75
C LYS A 210 7.74 -19.26 -25.15
N ALA A 211 7.43 -18.25 -25.97
CA ALA A 211 8.41 -17.26 -26.38
C ALA A 211 8.94 -16.40 -25.20
N ILE A 212 8.09 -16.09 -24.22
CA ILE A 212 8.49 -15.38 -22.99
C ILE A 212 9.37 -16.28 -22.11
N GLN A 213 9.02 -17.57 -21.99
CA GLN A 213 9.83 -18.51 -21.23
C GLN A 213 11.19 -18.73 -21.90
N ASP A 214 11.22 -18.99 -23.21
CA ASP A 214 12.45 -19.14 -23.98
C ASP A 214 13.34 -17.88 -23.87
N HIS A 215 12.72 -16.69 -23.84
CA HIS A 215 13.41 -15.42 -23.60
C HIS A 215 13.99 -15.35 -22.19
N TRP A 216 13.21 -15.72 -21.19
CA TRP A 216 13.66 -15.69 -19.80
C TRP A 216 14.78 -16.68 -19.56
N ASP A 217 14.70 -17.90 -20.10
CA ASP A 217 15.74 -18.92 -19.98
C ASP A 217 17.10 -18.44 -20.52
N GLU A 218 17.11 -17.67 -21.62
CA GLU A 218 18.32 -17.00 -22.11
C GLU A 218 18.75 -15.84 -21.20
N ALA A 219 17.80 -15.02 -20.73
CA ALA A 219 18.08 -13.90 -19.84
C ALA A 219 18.64 -14.33 -18.47
N LYS A 220 18.23 -15.51 -17.94
CA LYS A 220 18.78 -16.09 -16.71
C LYS A 220 20.29 -16.25 -16.76
N LEU A 221 20.83 -16.64 -17.93
CA LEU A 221 22.27 -16.81 -18.12
C LEU A 221 23.03 -15.48 -17.93
N LEU A 222 22.38 -14.33 -18.15
CA LEU A 222 22.95 -13.02 -17.84
C LEU A 222 22.97 -12.78 -16.33
N TYR A 223 21.86 -13.06 -15.64
CA TYR A 223 21.78 -12.91 -14.19
C TYR A 223 22.80 -13.80 -13.47
N GLN A 224 23.01 -15.03 -13.93
CA GLN A 224 24.00 -15.96 -13.36
C GLN A 224 25.45 -15.50 -13.51
N LYS A 225 25.74 -14.61 -14.47
CA LYS A 225 27.08 -14.04 -14.65
C LYS A 225 27.35 -12.85 -13.71
N ILE A 226 26.31 -12.27 -13.13
CA ILE A 226 26.40 -11.12 -12.23
C ILE A 226 26.30 -11.65 -10.81
N SER A 227 27.25 -11.31 -9.93
CA SER A 227 27.20 -11.71 -8.53
C SER A 227 25.91 -11.25 -7.85
N LEU A 228 25.36 -12.08 -6.96
CA LEU A 228 24.14 -11.76 -6.20
C LEU A 228 24.26 -10.43 -5.45
N GLU A 229 25.42 -10.15 -4.85
CA GLU A 229 25.68 -8.93 -4.08
C GLU A 229 25.56 -7.67 -4.96
N LEU A 230 26.05 -7.74 -6.21
CA LEU A 230 25.94 -6.65 -7.16
C LEU A 230 24.50 -6.45 -7.62
N LEU A 231 23.75 -7.54 -7.84
CA LEU A 231 22.32 -7.46 -8.18
C LEU A 231 21.49 -6.86 -7.04
N GLN A 232 21.76 -7.25 -5.79
CA GLN A 232 21.14 -6.67 -4.60
C GLN A 232 21.50 -5.18 -4.44
N SER A 233 22.77 -4.81 -4.69
CA SER A 233 23.21 -3.41 -4.70
C SER A 233 22.47 -2.58 -5.76
N ILE A 234 22.29 -3.12 -6.98
CA ILE A 234 21.50 -2.47 -8.03
C ILE A 234 20.04 -2.30 -7.59
N HIS A 235 19.42 -3.35 -7.03
CA HIS A 235 18.05 -3.28 -6.51
C HIS A 235 17.91 -2.18 -5.44
N GLN A 236 18.85 -2.11 -4.50
CA GLN A 236 18.89 -1.06 -3.47
C GLN A 236 19.10 0.33 -4.07
N GLU A 237 20.02 0.50 -5.03
CA GLU A 237 20.27 1.79 -5.70
C GLU A 237 19.02 2.33 -6.38
N ILE A 238 18.26 1.45 -7.06
CA ILE A 238 17.01 1.83 -7.73
C ILE A 238 15.95 2.20 -6.68
N SER A 239 15.80 1.40 -5.61
CA SER A 239 14.85 1.67 -4.52
C SER A 239 15.13 3.01 -3.81
N VAL A 240 16.41 3.32 -3.56
CA VAL A 240 16.83 4.63 -3.04
C VAL A 240 16.55 5.75 -4.04
N THR A 241 16.70 5.49 -5.34
CA THR A 241 16.35 6.47 -6.39
C THR A 241 14.86 6.80 -6.39
N VAL A 242 13.99 5.80 -6.16
CA VAL A 242 12.55 6.02 -6.00
C VAL A 242 12.28 6.97 -4.84
N GLU A 243 12.87 6.71 -3.67
CA GLU A 243 12.67 7.52 -2.46
C GLU A 243 13.14 8.97 -2.63
N ASN A 244 14.25 9.19 -3.34
CA ASN A 244 14.74 10.54 -3.67
C ASN A 244 13.81 11.30 -4.64
N LEU A 245 13.06 10.58 -5.47
CA LEU A 245 12.14 11.17 -6.45
C LEU A 245 10.77 11.45 -5.81
N ASP A 246 10.25 10.52 -5.02
CA ASP A 246 9.05 10.65 -4.21
C ASP A 246 9.14 9.74 -2.98
N SER A 247 8.93 10.32 -1.79
CA SER A 247 9.06 9.59 -0.52
C SER A 247 7.72 9.04 0.01
N ASN A 248 6.60 9.16 -0.72
CA ASN A 248 5.27 8.74 -0.28
C ASN A 248 5.05 7.23 -0.48
N VAL A 249 5.74 6.46 0.36
CA VAL A 249 5.71 4.99 0.42
C VAL A 249 4.29 4.42 0.39
N GLU A 250 3.42 4.94 1.24
CA GLU A 250 2.09 4.38 1.45
C GLU A 250 1.24 4.55 0.19
N ILE A 251 1.30 5.73 -0.42
CA ILE A 251 0.62 6.03 -1.69
C ILE A 251 1.12 5.11 -2.79
N HIS A 252 2.44 4.90 -2.89
CA HIS A 252 2.99 3.94 -3.83
C HIS A 252 2.44 2.52 -3.60
N ASN A 253 2.37 2.07 -2.34
CA ASN A 253 1.87 0.74 -2.01
C ASN A 253 0.38 0.60 -2.38
N ILE A 254 -0.45 1.61 -2.06
CA ILE A 254 -1.87 1.64 -2.42
C ILE A 254 -2.06 1.57 -3.94
N ILE A 255 -1.31 2.37 -4.70
CA ILE A 255 -1.40 2.37 -6.17
C ILE A 255 -0.99 1.00 -6.75
N ARG A 256 0.00 0.32 -6.15
CA ARG A 256 0.42 -1.03 -6.57
C ARG A 256 -0.60 -2.11 -6.23
N LEU A 257 -1.36 -1.95 -5.15
CA LEU A 257 -2.45 -2.87 -4.76
C LEU A 257 -3.73 -2.66 -5.58
N SER A 258 -3.83 -1.54 -6.32
CA SER A 258 -4.94 -1.30 -7.24
C SER A 258 -5.04 -2.40 -8.29
N LYS A 259 -6.28 -2.82 -8.60
CA LYS A 259 -6.56 -3.75 -9.71
C LYS A 259 -6.42 -3.10 -11.09
N ASP A 260 -6.33 -1.77 -11.15
CA ASP A 260 -6.10 -1.06 -12.40
C ASP A 260 -4.59 -0.89 -12.63
N ASP A 261 -4.01 -1.84 -13.34
CA ASP A 261 -2.61 -1.80 -13.78
C ASP A 261 -2.25 -0.53 -14.54
N THR A 262 -3.24 0.07 -15.21
CA THR A 262 -3.03 1.30 -15.96
C THR A 262 -2.82 2.48 -15.02
N LEU A 263 -3.36 2.44 -13.79
CA LEU A 263 -3.08 3.44 -12.76
C LEU A 263 -1.57 3.47 -12.48
N ARG A 264 -0.96 2.32 -12.18
CA ARG A 264 0.49 2.20 -11.90
C ARG A 264 1.38 2.72 -13.03
N LEU A 265 0.95 2.61 -14.28
CA LEU A 265 1.73 3.04 -15.45
C LEU A 265 1.43 4.46 -15.94
N LYS A 266 0.27 5.04 -15.62
CA LYS A 266 -0.19 6.34 -16.14
C LYS A 266 -0.15 7.48 -15.14
N VAL A 267 0.20 7.23 -13.87
CA VAL A 267 0.44 8.33 -12.92
C VAL A 267 1.47 9.29 -13.52
N LEU A 268 1.20 10.59 -13.34
CA LEU A 268 2.02 11.68 -13.82
C LEU A 268 2.96 12.19 -12.71
N ASP A 269 3.79 13.15 -13.07
CA ASP A 269 4.73 13.87 -12.22
C ASP A 269 5.75 12.95 -11.51
N ASN A 270 6.38 13.46 -10.44
CA ASN A 270 7.37 12.71 -9.67
C ASN A 270 6.83 11.38 -9.15
N LEU A 271 5.57 11.33 -8.73
CA LEU A 271 4.90 10.10 -8.30
C LEU A 271 4.88 9.06 -9.44
N GLY A 272 4.55 9.48 -10.67
CA GLY A 272 4.59 8.62 -11.84
C GLY A 272 5.98 8.15 -12.21
N GLY A 273 6.97 9.02 -12.08
CA GLY A 273 8.38 8.68 -12.24
C GLY A 273 8.85 7.64 -11.21
N ALA A 274 8.51 7.86 -9.94
CA ALA A 274 8.85 6.99 -8.83
C ALA A 274 8.20 5.62 -8.98
N MET A 275 6.91 5.55 -9.31
CA MET A 275 6.21 4.30 -9.60
C MET A 275 6.83 3.52 -10.76
N TYR A 276 7.32 4.23 -11.77
CA TYR A 276 7.94 3.62 -12.94
C TYR A 276 9.34 3.06 -12.63
N ILE A 277 10.18 3.82 -11.92
CA ILE A 277 11.49 3.34 -11.43
C ILE A 277 11.30 2.19 -10.43
N ARG A 278 10.28 2.25 -9.56
CA ARG A 278 9.95 1.15 -8.63
C ARG A 278 9.51 -0.11 -9.36
N THR A 279 8.86 0.04 -10.51
CA THR A 279 8.53 -1.08 -11.40
C THR A 279 9.79 -1.73 -11.96
N MET A 280 10.83 -0.96 -12.32
CA MET A 280 12.14 -1.52 -12.69
C MET A 280 12.77 -2.31 -11.55
N ALA A 281 12.77 -1.75 -10.33
CA ALA A 281 13.31 -2.41 -9.14
C ALA A 281 12.61 -3.76 -8.89
N GLU A 282 11.28 -3.80 -8.95
CA GLU A 282 10.50 -5.03 -8.76
C GLU A 282 10.81 -6.08 -9.83
N MET A 283 10.94 -5.67 -11.10
CA MET A 283 11.30 -6.60 -12.17
C MET A 283 12.68 -7.21 -11.94
N ILE A 284 13.66 -6.39 -11.55
CA ILE A 284 15.00 -6.89 -11.22
C ILE A 284 14.93 -7.85 -10.03
N ARG A 285 14.25 -7.48 -8.93
CA ARG A 285 14.08 -8.33 -7.75
C ARG A 285 13.49 -9.69 -8.11
N ARG A 286 12.37 -9.73 -8.84
CA ARG A 286 11.75 -10.99 -9.29
C ARG A 286 12.68 -11.83 -10.16
N GLY A 287 13.51 -11.18 -10.98
CA GLY A 287 14.55 -11.87 -11.75
C GLY A 287 15.64 -12.49 -10.87
N ILE A 288 16.06 -11.80 -9.81
CA ILE A 288 17.03 -12.32 -8.83
C ILE A 288 16.43 -13.52 -8.09
N GLU A 289 15.22 -13.38 -7.55
CA GLU A 289 14.52 -14.43 -6.79
C GLU A 289 14.36 -15.71 -7.62
N ASP A 290 13.99 -15.58 -8.90
CA ASP A 290 13.78 -16.73 -9.79
C ASP A 290 15.10 -17.41 -10.23
N VAL A 291 16.22 -16.69 -10.28
CA VAL A 291 17.54 -17.24 -10.67
C VAL A 291 18.24 -17.89 -9.49
N TYR A 292 18.15 -17.28 -8.31
CA TYR A 292 18.89 -17.70 -7.12
C TYR A 292 18.05 -18.50 -6.12
N ASP A 293 16.74 -18.65 -6.37
CA ASP A 293 15.79 -19.34 -5.48
C ASP A 293 15.83 -18.79 -4.05
N ILE A 294 15.81 -17.46 -3.95
CA ILE A 294 15.81 -16.73 -2.68
C ILE A 294 14.60 -15.81 -2.60
N GLU A 295 14.23 -15.39 -1.40
CA GLU A 295 13.23 -14.36 -1.16
C GLU A 295 13.91 -13.06 -0.71
N LEU A 296 13.71 -11.98 -1.46
CA LEU A 296 14.25 -10.67 -1.12
C LEU A 296 13.16 -9.78 -0.51
N LEU A 297 13.59 -8.79 0.27
CA LEU A 297 12.71 -7.72 0.74
C LEU A 297 12.15 -6.91 -0.44
N GLU A 298 10.91 -6.45 -0.29
CA GLU A 298 10.25 -5.62 -1.30
C GLU A 298 10.85 -4.20 -1.32
N GLU A 299 10.59 -3.45 -2.40
CA GLU A 299 11.27 -2.19 -2.72
C GLU A 299 11.08 -1.10 -1.64
N ASP A 300 10.05 -1.21 -0.81
CA ASP A 300 9.81 -0.34 0.34
C ASP A 300 10.58 -0.72 1.60
N GLY A 301 11.08 -1.96 1.69
CA GLY A 301 11.97 -2.39 2.76
C GLY A 301 13.45 -2.13 2.46
N VAL A 302 13.84 -1.96 1.18
CA VAL A 302 15.23 -1.79 0.75
C VAL A 302 15.55 -0.31 0.50
N ARG A 303 15.61 0.47 1.58
CA ARG A 303 15.75 1.94 1.57
C ARG A 303 16.96 2.44 2.37
N TYR A 304 17.05 3.76 2.56
CA TYR A 304 17.92 4.31 3.60
C TYR A 304 17.51 3.78 4.97
N GLY A 305 18.48 3.20 5.70
CA GLY A 305 18.28 2.71 7.06
C GLY A 305 18.25 1.18 7.17
N PRO A 306 18.00 0.65 8.38
CA PRO A 306 17.96 -0.79 8.61
C PRO A 306 16.76 -1.41 7.91
N ALA A 307 17.04 -2.27 6.92
CA ALA A 307 16.05 -3.13 6.29
C ALA A 307 15.86 -4.38 7.16
N SER A 308 14.66 -4.57 7.73
CA SER A 308 14.35 -5.79 8.49
C SER A 308 12.99 -6.35 8.07
N ARG A 309 12.89 -7.68 8.07
CA ARG A 309 11.64 -8.38 7.75
C ARG A 309 10.64 -8.22 8.90
N GLU A 310 11.18 -8.10 10.11
CA GLU A 310 10.45 -7.96 11.37
C GLU A 310 9.61 -6.69 11.39
N ILE A 311 10.20 -5.54 10.99
CA ILE A 311 9.44 -4.27 10.86
C ILE A 311 8.29 -4.43 9.86
N LYS A 312 8.45 -5.22 8.80
CA LYS A 312 7.38 -5.46 7.82
C LYS A 312 6.28 -6.35 8.36
N ILE A 313 6.61 -7.33 9.19
CA ILE A 313 5.62 -8.15 9.88
C ILE A 313 4.76 -7.28 10.80
N GLU A 314 5.38 -6.33 11.51
CA GLU A 314 4.66 -5.34 12.33
C GLU A 314 3.84 -4.35 11.50
N GLU A 315 4.39 -3.87 10.37
CA GLU A 315 3.74 -2.86 9.53
C GLU A 315 2.61 -3.43 8.66
N TYR A 316 2.72 -4.68 8.18
CA TYR A 316 1.83 -5.28 7.15
C TYR A 316 1.16 -6.58 7.59
N GLY A 317 1.59 -7.20 8.69
CA GLY A 317 1.14 -8.52 9.14
C GLY A 317 1.91 -9.65 8.44
N ALA A 318 2.86 -9.30 7.58
CA ALA A 318 3.70 -10.23 6.85
C ALA A 318 5.00 -9.55 6.41
N GLY A 319 6.06 -10.33 6.20
CA GLY A 319 7.34 -9.80 5.69
C GLY A 319 7.27 -9.21 4.27
N ARG A 320 6.16 -9.42 3.55
CA ARG A 320 5.92 -9.00 2.17
C ARG A 320 4.44 -8.70 1.97
N LEU A 321 4.12 -7.64 1.25
CA LEU A 321 2.75 -7.20 1.00
C LEU A 321 2.24 -7.66 -0.38
N PHE A 322 3.06 -7.52 -1.44
CA PHE A 322 2.57 -7.67 -2.82
C PHE A 322 2.51 -9.13 -3.29
N ASP A 323 3.28 -10.01 -2.67
CA ASP A 323 3.29 -11.45 -2.97
C ASP A 323 2.53 -12.29 -1.93
N HIS A 324 1.86 -11.66 -0.95
CA HIS A 324 1.05 -12.35 0.04
C HIS A 324 -0.39 -12.63 -0.44
N ASP A 325 -1.13 -13.38 0.38
CA ASP A 325 -2.54 -13.62 0.18
C ASP A 325 -3.41 -12.35 0.26
N ARG A 326 -4.66 -12.47 -0.21
CA ARG A 326 -5.61 -11.36 -0.20
C ARG A 326 -5.98 -10.89 1.21
N LYS A 327 -5.76 -11.70 2.25
CA LYS A 327 -6.14 -11.36 3.62
C LYS A 327 -5.20 -10.29 4.16
N VAL A 328 -3.89 -10.50 4.05
CA VAL A 328 -2.87 -9.50 4.40
C VAL A 328 -3.09 -8.19 3.64
N ILE A 329 -3.37 -8.27 2.34
CA ILE A 329 -3.67 -7.08 1.53
C ILE A 329 -4.93 -6.35 2.02
N SER A 330 -6.00 -7.08 2.34
CA SER A 330 -7.24 -6.47 2.85
C SER A 330 -7.02 -5.84 4.22
N GLU A 331 -6.29 -6.49 5.12
CA GLU A 331 -5.93 -5.92 6.44
C GLU A 331 -5.14 -4.63 6.29
N TYR A 332 -4.09 -4.62 5.46
CA TYR A 332 -3.32 -3.42 5.16
C TYR A 332 -4.19 -2.27 4.64
N LEU A 333 -5.14 -2.55 3.74
CA LEU A 333 -6.05 -1.52 3.20
C LEU A 333 -7.10 -1.05 4.22
N LYS A 334 -7.60 -1.94 5.09
CA LYS A 334 -8.52 -1.60 6.18
C LYS A 334 -7.87 -0.66 7.18
N GLN A 335 -6.60 -0.88 7.54
CA GLN A 335 -5.84 0.03 8.41
C GLN A 335 -5.72 1.45 7.87
N LYS A 336 -5.79 1.62 6.56
CA LYS A 336 -5.76 2.93 5.90
C LYS A 336 -7.16 3.46 5.59
N HIS A 337 -8.21 2.79 6.06
CA HIS A 337 -9.63 3.08 5.78
C HIS A 337 -9.94 3.16 4.27
N LEU A 338 -9.24 2.35 3.45
CA LEU A 338 -9.44 2.26 2.00
C LEU A 338 -10.25 1.03 1.59
N ASP A 339 -10.35 0.03 2.47
CA ASP A 339 -11.29 -1.09 2.36
C ASP A 339 -12.38 -0.91 3.42
N TYR A 340 -13.62 -0.67 2.96
CA TYR A 340 -14.79 -0.46 3.80
C TYR A 340 -15.45 -1.77 4.26
N GLY A 341 -14.75 -2.90 4.15
CA GLY A 341 -15.20 -4.16 4.71
C GLY A 341 -15.30 -4.12 6.24
N ILE A 342 -16.13 -5.00 6.80
CA ILE A 342 -16.30 -5.12 8.26
C ILE A 342 -14.96 -5.48 8.89
N ARG A 343 -14.62 -4.77 9.97
CA ARG A 343 -13.40 -4.98 10.77
C ARG A 343 -13.73 -5.46 12.17
N ILE A 344 -14.82 -4.96 12.74
CA ILE A 344 -15.30 -5.37 14.05
C ILE A 344 -16.71 -5.92 13.91
N ARG A 345 -16.96 -7.08 14.51
CA ARG A 345 -18.31 -7.59 14.70
C ARG A 345 -18.65 -7.57 16.18
N TRP A 346 -19.63 -6.75 16.54
CA TRP A 346 -20.06 -6.56 17.91
C TRP A 346 -21.34 -7.33 18.21
N TYR A 347 -21.21 -8.42 18.96
CA TYR A 347 -22.30 -9.24 19.44
C TYR A 347 -22.87 -8.66 20.73
N VAL A 348 -24.19 -8.45 20.74
CA VAL A 348 -24.91 -7.95 21.92
C VAL A 348 -26.02 -8.90 22.32
N GLU A 349 -26.28 -8.97 23.63
CA GLU A 349 -27.30 -9.84 24.19
C GLU A 349 -28.74 -9.39 23.86
N GLY A 350 -29.04 -8.10 24.04
CA GLY A 350 -30.41 -7.58 23.98
C GLY A 350 -30.61 -6.42 23.01
N SER A 351 -31.86 -5.95 22.95
CA SER A 351 -32.26 -4.81 22.10
C SER A 351 -31.83 -3.45 22.67
N THR A 352 -31.63 -3.34 23.99
CA THR A 352 -31.18 -2.08 24.61
C THR A 352 -29.74 -1.79 24.20
N GLU A 353 -28.82 -2.75 24.35
CA GLU A 353 -27.41 -2.63 23.97
C GLU A 353 -27.29 -2.40 22.45
N TYR A 354 -28.11 -3.12 21.67
CA TYR A 354 -28.17 -2.93 20.23
C TYR A 354 -28.54 -1.50 19.84
N GLY A 355 -29.60 -0.94 20.43
CA GLY A 355 -30.02 0.44 20.20
C GLY A 355 -28.95 1.44 20.61
N ALA A 356 -28.33 1.23 21.78
CA ALA A 356 -27.28 2.09 22.30
C ALA A 356 -26.05 2.11 21.38
N LEU A 357 -25.52 0.95 20.99
CA LEU A 357 -24.36 0.87 20.10
C LEU A 357 -24.68 1.38 18.70
N LYS A 358 -25.87 1.08 18.16
CA LYS A 358 -26.30 1.58 16.85
C LYS A 358 -26.32 3.11 16.83
N LYS A 359 -26.77 3.73 17.91
CA LYS A 359 -26.71 5.18 18.09
C LYS A 359 -25.28 5.69 18.06
N ALA A 360 -24.38 5.11 18.85
CA ALA A 360 -22.97 5.50 18.87
C ALA A 360 -22.31 5.35 17.49
N ILE A 361 -22.46 4.19 16.84
CA ILE A 361 -21.92 3.94 15.49
C ILE A 361 -22.44 4.99 14.49
N SER A 362 -23.73 5.31 14.52
CA SER A 362 -24.31 6.31 13.61
C SER A 362 -23.76 7.72 13.85
N MET A 363 -23.48 8.07 15.12
CA MET A 363 -22.94 9.38 15.49
C MET A 363 -21.49 9.55 15.06
N TYR A 364 -20.66 8.50 15.23
CA TYR A 364 -19.25 8.52 14.83
C TYR A 364 -19.01 8.10 13.38
N ASN A 365 -20.06 7.73 12.64
CA ASN A 365 -19.98 7.25 11.26
C ASN A 365 -19.02 6.04 11.08
N MET A 366 -19.04 5.11 12.04
CA MET A 366 -18.18 3.92 12.07
C MET A 366 -18.74 2.81 11.16
N SER A 367 -18.51 2.93 9.85
CA SER A 367 -19.08 2.01 8.85
C SER A 367 -18.48 0.60 8.84
N ASP A 368 -17.35 0.40 9.51
CA ASP A 368 -16.57 -0.84 9.57
C ASP A 368 -16.96 -1.75 10.77
N ILE A 369 -17.90 -1.31 11.61
CA ILE A 369 -18.42 -2.07 12.74
C ILE A 369 -19.82 -2.64 12.41
N GLU A 370 -19.96 -3.97 12.47
CA GLU A 370 -21.25 -4.67 12.32
C GLU A 370 -21.79 -5.09 13.69
N ILE A 371 -22.97 -4.61 14.10
CA ILE A 371 -23.62 -5.08 15.33
C ILE A 371 -24.54 -6.27 15.05
N ARG A 372 -24.42 -7.34 15.84
CA ARG A 372 -25.32 -8.50 15.82
C ARG A 372 -26.03 -8.69 17.15
N ASN A 373 -27.34 -8.54 17.15
CA ASN A 373 -28.18 -8.83 18.30
C ASN A 373 -28.50 -10.33 18.38
N LEU A 374 -28.05 -10.97 19.45
CA LEU A 374 -28.23 -12.41 19.71
C LEU A 374 -29.57 -12.74 20.37
N ARG A 375 -30.36 -11.73 20.73
CA ARG A 375 -31.72 -11.84 21.29
C ARG A 375 -31.78 -12.81 22.49
N GLY A 376 -30.76 -12.75 23.35
CA GLY A 376 -30.61 -13.61 24.53
C GLY A 376 -30.31 -15.07 24.22
N LYS A 377 -29.92 -15.43 22.98
CA LYS A 377 -29.59 -16.81 22.58
C LYS A 377 -28.13 -16.94 22.17
N PHE A 378 -27.26 -17.18 23.15
CA PHE A 378 -25.89 -17.64 22.89
C PHE A 378 -25.82 -19.17 22.70
N VAL A 379 -26.90 -19.88 23.09
CA VAL A 379 -27.05 -21.33 22.98
C VAL A 379 -27.89 -21.68 21.73
N GLU A 380 -27.44 -22.70 20.99
CA GLU A 380 -27.97 -23.11 19.68
C GLU A 380 -29.50 -23.16 19.59
N SER A 381 -30.02 -22.65 18.46
CA SER A 381 -31.39 -22.92 18.02
C SER A 381 -31.37 -23.40 16.57
N LYS A 382 -32.26 -24.33 16.21
CA LYS A 382 -32.25 -25.11 14.95
C LYS A 382 -32.17 -24.33 13.63
N ASP A 383 -32.44 -23.02 13.62
CA ASP A 383 -32.56 -22.19 12.41
C ASP A 383 -31.56 -21.02 12.34
N ALA A 384 -30.57 -20.96 13.23
CA ALA A 384 -29.55 -19.90 13.25
C ALA A 384 -28.13 -20.50 13.28
N LEU A 385 -27.22 -19.90 12.49
CA LEU A 385 -25.77 -20.14 12.59
C LEU A 385 -25.37 -20.02 14.06
N SER A 386 -24.71 -21.05 14.61
CA SER A 386 -24.38 -21.05 16.03
C SER A 386 -23.45 -19.87 16.34
N PHE A 387 -23.59 -19.28 17.53
CA PHE A 387 -22.73 -18.17 17.96
C PHE A 387 -21.24 -18.54 17.81
N ARG A 388 -20.90 -19.80 18.09
CA ARG A 388 -19.56 -20.36 17.89
C ARG A 388 -19.11 -20.36 16.44
N GLU A 389 -19.93 -20.87 15.51
CA GLU A 389 -19.60 -20.83 14.06
C GLU A 389 -19.43 -19.39 13.56
N SER A 390 -20.18 -18.43 14.12
CA SER A 390 -20.02 -17.01 13.80
C SER A 390 -18.65 -16.47 14.24
N LEU A 391 -18.17 -16.85 15.43
CA LEU A 391 -16.82 -16.51 15.90
C LEU A 391 -15.73 -17.18 15.05
N GLU A 392 -15.92 -18.45 14.66
CA GLU A 392 -15.00 -19.15 13.77
C GLU A 392 -14.94 -18.48 12.38
N GLN A 393 -16.08 -18.02 11.87
CA GLN A 393 -16.16 -17.26 10.64
C GLN A 393 -15.41 -15.91 10.76
N ASP A 394 -15.59 -15.18 11.87
CA ASP A 394 -14.87 -13.93 12.15
C ASP A 394 -13.37 -14.15 12.16
N MET A 395 -12.91 -15.15 12.91
CA MET A 395 -11.51 -15.55 12.98
C MET A 395 -10.94 -15.92 11.61
N SER A 396 -11.72 -16.60 10.77
CA SER A 396 -11.29 -16.97 9.41
C SER A 396 -11.23 -15.77 8.45
N SER A 397 -12.01 -14.72 8.73
CA SER A 397 -12.16 -13.52 7.92
C SER A 397 -11.34 -12.34 8.43
N SER A 398 -10.53 -12.55 9.46
CA SER A 398 -9.74 -11.51 10.13
C SER A 398 -10.59 -10.34 10.66
N ILE A 399 -11.70 -10.68 11.33
CA ILE A 399 -12.61 -9.72 11.95
C ILE A 399 -12.46 -9.84 13.46
N PHE A 400 -12.29 -8.72 14.15
CA PHE A 400 -12.29 -8.68 15.61
C PHE A 400 -13.72 -8.88 16.13
N SER A 401 -13.90 -9.76 17.11
CA SER A 401 -15.20 -10.01 17.73
C SER A 401 -15.28 -9.28 19.07
N PHE A 402 -16.26 -8.39 19.20
CA PHE A 402 -16.60 -7.70 20.43
C PHE A 402 -17.88 -8.31 20.99
N ILE A 403 -17.94 -8.59 22.29
CA ILE A 403 -19.09 -9.27 22.89
C ILE A 403 -19.52 -8.52 24.15
N SER A 404 -20.79 -8.11 24.21
CA SER A 404 -21.37 -7.46 25.39
C SER A 404 -22.52 -8.31 25.94
N LEU A 405 -22.42 -8.65 27.22
CA LEU A 405 -23.31 -9.56 27.94
C LEU A 405 -23.90 -8.89 29.18
N ASP A 406 -25.11 -9.31 29.54
CA ASP A 406 -25.63 -9.07 30.89
C ASP A 406 -25.10 -10.15 31.85
N GLY A 407 -24.93 -9.78 33.12
CA GLY A 407 -24.45 -10.67 34.18
C GLY A 407 -25.51 -11.65 34.71
N ASP A 408 -26.75 -11.58 34.21
CA ASP A 408 -27.90 -12.32 34.74
C ASP A 408 -27.95 -13.80 34.29
N ARG A 409 -27.30 -14.14 33.17
CA ARG A 409 -27.30 -15.50 32.58
C ARG A 409 -25.92 -16.15 32.60
N SER A 410 -25.68 -16.94 33.64
CA SER A 410 -24.44 -17.72 33.81
C SER A 410 -24.09 -18.64 32.63
N ASP A 411 -25.07 -19.14 31.88
CA ASP A 411 -24.84 -19.96 30.69
C ASP A 411 -24.16 -19.18 29.55
N ASN A 412 -24.58 -17.93 29.32
CA ASN A 412 -23.99 -17.07 28.28
C ASN A 412 -22.53 -16.75 28.63
N MET A 413 -22.28 -16.37 29.90
CA MET A 413 -20.93 -16.13 30.39
C MET A 413 -20.04 -17.37 30.21
N ARG A 414 -20.54 -18.56 30.55
CA ARG A 414 -19.78 -19.81 30.39
C ARG A 414 -19.40 -20.07 28.94
N VAL A 415 -20.30 -19.82 27.98
CA VAL A 415 -20.02 -20.00 26.55
C VAL A 415 -18.94 -19.03 26.07
N VAL A 416 -19.02 -17.75 26.44
CA VAL A 416 -18.05 -16.72 25.99
C VAL A 416 -16.68 -16.92 26.64
N ARG A 417 -16.63 -17.22 27.95
CA ARG A 417 -15.38 -17.57 28.62
C ARG A 417 -14.75 -18.81 28.01
N LYS A 418 -15.56 -19.82 27.67
CA LYS A 418 -15.04 -21.01 27.00
C LYS A 418 -14.47 -20.69 25.62
N ALA A 419 -15.14 -19.83 24.86
CA ALA A 419 -14.65 -19.38 23.55
C ALA A 419 -13.30 -18.64 23.67
N ALA A 420 -13.14 -17.79 24.70
CA ALA A 420 -11.87 -17.12 25.00
C ALA A 420 -10.78 -18.12 25.41
N GLU A 421 -11.08 -19.09 26.29
CA GLU A 421 -10.14 -20.14 26.70
C GLU A 421 -9.64 -20.98 25.52
N THR A 422 -10.51 -21.25 24.55
CA THR A 422 -10.20 -22.03 23.34
C THR A 422 -9.74 -21.16 22.17
N GLU A 423 -9.51 -19.86 22.40
CA GLU A 423 -9.04 -18.89 21.40
C GLU A 423 -9.89 -18.88 20.10
N LEU A 424 -11.21 -18.99 20.24
CA LEU A 424 -12.15 -19.03 19.09
C LEU A 424 -12.41 -17.64 18.48
N PHE A 425 -12.01 -16.57 19.15
CA PHE A 425 -12.10 -15.20 18.66
C PHE A 425 -10.93 -14.36 19.17
N LEU A 426 -10.71 -13.22 18.53
CA LEU A 426 -9.79 -12.18 18.96
C LEU A 426 -10.56 -10.87 19.05
N GLY A 427 -10.39 -10.12 20.14
CA GLY A 427 -11.16 -8.91 20.41
C GLY A 427 -11.42 -8.76 21.90
N PHE A 428 -12.64 -8.36 22.24
CA PHE A 428 -12.99 -7.94 23.60
C PHE A 428 -14.31 -8.54 24.04
N PHE A 429 -14.47 -8.84 25.33
CA PHE A 429 -15.80 -9.01 25.90
C PHE A 429 -15.99 -8.29 27.22
N SER A 430 -17.19 -7.75 27.43
CA SER A 430 -17.62 -7.13 28.67
C SER A 430 -18.87 -7.80 29.24
N VAL A 431 -18.94 -7.82 30.57
CA VAL A 431 -20.12 -8.25 31.32
C VAL A 431 -20.63 -7.06 32.12
N SER A 432 -21.92 -6.75 31.96
CA SER A 432 -22.60 -5.72 32.72
C SER A 432 -23.31 -6.34 33.93
N GLU A 433 -22.81 -6.04 35.13
CA GLU A 433 -23.41 -6.51 36.40
C GLU A 433 -24.12 -5.35 37.12
N PRO A 434 -25.40 -5.49 37.53
CA PRO A 434 -26.27 -6.65 37.31
C PRO A 434 -26.85 -6.74 35.88
N ASP A 435 -27.02 -5.60 35.21
CA ASP A 435 -27.45 -5.49 33.81
C ASP A 435 -26.83 -4.26 33.14
N PHE A 436 -26.97 -4.14 31.82
CA PHE A 436 -26.50 -3.02 31.03
C PHE A 436 -26.85 -1.65 31.62
N GLU A 437 -28.10 -1.46 32.07
CA GLU A 437 -28.57 -0.20 32.60
C GLU A 437 -27.86 0.18 33.91
N PHE A 438 -27.85 -0.70 34.91
CA PHE A 438 -27.29 -0.39 36.23
C PHE A 438 -25.76 -0.46 36.28
N LYS A 439 -25.13 -1.10 35.30
CA LYS A 439 -23.67 -1.02 35.15
C LYS A 439 -23.23 0.34 34.60
N ASN A 440 -24.03 0.94 33.72
CA ASN A 440 -23.67 2.16 33.02
C ASN A 440 -24.30 3.41 33.63
N PHE A 441 -25.40 3.32 34.38
CA PHE A 441 -26.19 4.45 34.85
C PHE A 441 -26.66 4.27 36.30
N THR A 442 -26.80 5.37 37.03
CA THR A 442 -27.46 5.37 38.35
C THR A 442 -28.98 5.35 38.20
N SER A 443 -29.71 4.93 39.24
CA SER A 443 -31.19 4.95 39.25
C SER A 443 -31.78 6.34 38.96
N LEU A 444 -31.10 7.40 39.41
CA LEU A 444 -31.48 8.79 39.17
C LEU A 444 -31.27 9.19 37.71
N GLU A 445 -30.14 8.82 37.11
CA GLU A 445 -29.87 9.08 35.69
C GLU A 445 -30.88 8.34 34.79
N LEU A 446 -31.19 7.08 35.12
CA LEU A 446 -32.22 6.31 34.40
C LEU A 446 -33.60 6.99 34.50
N ALA A 447 -33.95 7.55 35.66
CA ALA A 447 -35.18 8.31 35.84
C ALA A 447 -35.21 9.59 34.98
N GLU A 448 -34.08 10.30 34.87
CA GLU A 448 -33.95 11.47 33.99
C GLU A 448 -34.15 11.11 32.52
N VAL A 449 -33.49 10.04 32.05
CA VAL A 449 -33.63 9.56 30.67
C VAL A 449 -35.08 9.13 30.40
N LEU A 450 -35.69 8.37 31.31
CA LEU A 450 -37.08 7.93 31.18
C LEU A 450 -38.04 9.12 31.15
N TRP A 451 -37.82 10.14 32.00
CA TRP A 451 -38.59 11.38 32.00
C TRP A 451 -38.49 12.12 30.67
N SER A 452 -37.29 12.18 30.07
CA SER A 452 -37.08 12.82 28.77
C SER A 452 -37.89 12.17 27.65
N MET A 453 -38.20 10.87 27.76
CA MET A 453 -38.96 10.10 26.78
C MET A 453 -40.48 10.20 26.94
N ALA A 454 -40.98 10.85 28.00
CA ALA A 454 -42.41 11.05 28.27
C ALA A 454 -42.80 12.53 28.11
N PRO A 455 -42.86 13.08 26.88
CA PRO A 455 -43.11 14.50 26.65
C PRO A 455 -44.45 15.00 27.18
N GLU A 456 -45.45 14.11 27.27
CA GLU A 456 -46.76 14.40 27.83
C GLU A 456 -46.72 14.74 29.34
N LEU A 457 -45.66 14.33 30.04
CA LEU A 457 -45.46 14.55 31.47
C LEU A 457 -44.59 15.76 31.81
N HIS A 458 -43.91 16.38 30.84
CA HIS A 458 -42.85 17.38 31.09
C HIS A 458 -43.29 18.58 31.94
N ASN A 459 -44.58 18.92 31.95
CA ASN A 459 -45.14 20.01 32.74
C ASN A 459 -45.50 19.63 34.20
N ASN A 460 -45.35 18.36 34.59
CA ASN A 460 -45.74 17.86 35.91
C ASN A 460 -44.51 17.54 36.78
N LEU A 461 -43.93 18.58 37.38
CA LEU A 461 -42.76 18.46 38.26
C LEU A 461 -43.00 17.56 39.47
N ASP A 462 -44.23 17.50 39.99
CA ASP A 462 -44.57 16.62 41.12
C ASP A 462 -44.46 15.14 40.73
N MET A 463 -44.89 14.77 39.53
CA MET A 463 -44.68 13.43 38.99
C MET A 463 -43.21 13.10 38.77
N LYS A 464 -42.39 14.08 38.38
CA LYS A 464 -40.93 13.88 38.25
C LYS A 464 -40.30 13.55 39.61
N ASN A 465 -40.64 14.33 40.64
CA ASN A 465 -40.13 14.11 41.99
C ASN A 465 -40.59 12.77 42.55
N LEU A 466 -41.85 12.41 42.32
CA LEU A 466 -42.41 11.11 42.72
C LEU A 466 -41.71 9.94 42.01
N LEU A 467 -41.39 10.08 40.72
CA LEU A 467 -40.59 9.10 39.97
C LEU A 467 -39.21 8.91 40.61
N LEU A 468 -38.50 10.00 40.87
CA LEU A 468 -37.16 9.96 41.48
C LEU A 468 -37.17 9.29 42.85
N GLU A 469 -38.17 9.57 43.69
CA GLU A 469 -38.32 8.98 45.01
C GLU A 469 -38.54 7.46 44.92
N ILE A 470 -39.52 7.03 44.12
CA ILE A 470 -39.95 5.63 44.03
C ILE A 470 -38.91 4.72 43.39
N VAL A 471 -38.12 5.22 42.43
CA VAL A 471 -37.14 4.39 41.71
C VAL A 471 -35.74 4.43 42.35
N SER A 472 -35.52 5.28 43.35
CA SER A 472 -34.19 5.54 43.93
C SER A 472 -33.48 4.29 44.47
N ASP A 473 -34.24 3.34 45.03
CA ASP A 473 -33.78 2.08 45.62
C ASP A 473 -33.76 0.90 44.63
N SER A 474 -34.01 1.16 43.34
CA SER A 474 -34.00 0.12 42.31
C SER A 474 -32.59 -0.47 42.18
N THR A 475 -32.51 -1.79 42.02
CA THR A 475 -31.23 -2.52 41.94
C THR A 475 -30.96 -3.13 40.57
N ASN A 476 -31.97 -3.17 39.70
CA ASN A 476 -31.87 -3.67 38.32
C ASN A 476 -32.99 -3.03 37.49
N ALA A 477 -32.88 -3.15 36.17
CA ALA A 477 -33.80 -2.49 35.26
C ALA A 477 -35.23 -3.06 35.32
N LYS A 478 -35.40 -4.35 35.63
CA LYS A 478 -36.73 -4.94 35.77
C LYS A 478 -37.49 -4.27 36.92
N ASP A 479 -36.86 -4.18 38.10
CA ASP A 479 -37.42 -3.49 39.27
C ASP A 479 -37.68 -2.01 38.98
N PHE A 480 -36.74 -1.33 38.32
CA PHE A 480 -36.89 0.07 37.91
C PHE A 480 -38.13 0.30 37.03
N PHE A 481 -38.33 -0.51 35.99
CA PHE A 481 -39.48 -0.35 35.09
C PHE A 481 -40.81 -0.75 35.75
N GLU A 482 -40.82 -1.79 36.59
CA GLU A 482 -42.03 -2.17 37.37
C GLU A 482 -42.46 -1.03 38.30
N LYS A 483 -41.50 -0.41 39.00
CA LYS A 483 -41.72 0.75 39.86
C LYS A 483 -42.19 1.99 39.09
N ALA A 484 -41.53 2.33 37.98
CA ALA A 484 -41.94 3.47 37.15
C ALA A 484 -43.35 3.31 36.57
N LEU A 485 -43.72 2.10 36.11
CA LEU A 485 -45.05 1.79 35.59
C LEU A 485 -46.16 1.90 36.65
N SER A 486 -45.83 1.67 37.92
CA SER A 486 -46.79 1.82 39.03
C SER A 486 -47.29 3.25 39.20
N ILE A 487 -46.50 4.24 38.74
CA ILE A 487 -46.80 5.67 38.82
C ILE A 487 -47.68 6.10 37.64
N SER A 488 -47.31 5.69 36.42
CA SER A 488 -48.02 6.09 35.21
C SER A 488 -47.78 5.11 34.06
N ASN A 489 -48.86 4.82 33.32
CA ASN A 489 -48.78 4.07 32.06
C ASN A 489 -48.01 4.82 30.95
N GLN A 490 -47.76 6.12 31.11
CA GLN A 490 -46.96 6.89 30.14
C GLN A 490 -45.47 6.54 30.19
N PHE A 491 -45.00 5.88 31.26
CA PHE A 491 -43.65 5.32 31.35
C PHE A 491 -43.51 3.94 30.70
N ARG A 492 -44.49 3.51 29.92
CA ARG A 492 -44.48 2.24 29.17
C ARG A 492 -43.60 2.35 27.92
N VAL A 493 -42.33 2.69 28.13
CA VAL A 493 -41.30 2.72 27.10
C VAL A 493 -40.70 1.32 26.90
N GLY A 494 -40.67 0.48 27.95
CA GLY A 494 -40.16 -0.88 27.92
C GLY A 494 -38.66 -0.98 27.57
N LYS A 495 -38.03 -2.12 27.89
CA LYS A 495 -36.68 -2.41 27.36
C LYS A 495 -36.76 -2.55 25.83
N GLY A 496 -35.85 -1.90 25.10
CA GLY A 496 -35.87 -1.91 23.63
C GLY A 496 -34.87 -0.93 22.98
N GLU A 497 -34.84 -0.91 21.65
CA GLU A 497 -33.87 -0.10 20.89
C GLU A 497 -33.97 1.40 21.19
N ALA A 498 -35.20 1.95 21.22
CA ALA A 498 -35.41 3.38 21.49
C ALA A 498 -34.95 3.81 22.90
N TRP A 499 -35.06 2.91 23.87
CA TRP A 499 -34.52 3.11 25.22
C TRP A 499 -32.99 3.15 25.19
N GLY A 500 -32.37 2.17 24.51
CA GLY A 500 -30.92 2.13 24.31
C GLY A 500 -30.36 3.36 23.60
N GLU A 501 -31.02 3.83 22.54
CA GLU A 501 -30.60 5.04 21.81
C GLU A 501 -30.58 6.28 22.74
N LYS A 502 -31.58 6.42 23.61
CA LYS A 502 -31.66 7.54 24.57
C LYS A 502 -30.65 7.43 25.70
N LEU A 503 -30.41 6.23 26.20
CA LEU A 503 -29.33 5.98 27.15
C LEU A 503 -27.97 6.37 26.55
N MET A 504 -27.72 6.04 25.28
CA MET A 504 -26.49 6.43 24.60
C MET A 504 -26.35 7.94 24.45
N GLU A 505 -27.42 8.65 24.06
CA GLU A 505 -27.40 10.13 24.00
C GLU A 505 -26.99 10.73 25.36
N TYR A 506 -27.57 10.22 26.45
CA TYR A 506 -27.22 10.67 27.80
C TYR A 506 -25.78 10.34 28.18
N ALA A 507 -25.32 9.12 27.90
CA ALA A 507 -23.96 8.67 28.21
C ALA A 507 -22.90 9.54 27.52
N MET A 508 -23.15 9.97 26.28
CA MET A 508 -22.23 10.82 25.52
C MET A 508 -22.09 12.22 26.12
N GLU A 509 -23.18 12.80 26.63
CA GLU A 509 -23.16 14.09 27.33
C GLU A 509 -22.56 13.97 28.74
N ASN A 510 -22.69 12.79 29.38
CA ASN A 510 -22.28 12.51 30.74
C ASN A 510 -21.34 11.31 30.79
N GLN A 511 -20.12 11.45 30.26
CA GLN A 511 -19.21 10.32 29.99
C GLN A 511 -18.82 9.49 31.22
N LYS A 512 -18.99 10.03 32.42
CA LYS A 512 -18.56 9.40 33.67
C LYS A 512 -19.72 9.04 34.58
N ILE A 513 -19.59 7.92 35.28
CA ILE A 513 -20.41 7.51 36.41
C ILE A 513 -19.50 7.31 37.62
N ASN A 514 -19.80 7.98 38.73
CA ASN A 514 -18.98 7.94 39.96
C ASN A 514 -17.48 8.28 39.76
N GLY A 515 -17.15 9.08 38.73
CA GLY A 515 -15.78 9.50 38.41
C GLY A 515 -15.04 8.57 37.42
N GLU A 516 -15.59 7.40 37.13
CA GLU A 516 -15.08 6.42 36.16
C GLU A 516 -15.81 6.54 34.81
N THR A 517 -15.15 6.17 33.72
CA THR A 517 -15.79 6.16 32.39
C THR A 517 -16.85 5.07 32.34
N ARG A 518 -18.01 5.33 31.71
CA ARG A 518 -19.05 4.31 31.58
C ARG A 518 -18.53 3.13 30.74
N GLN A 519 -18.84 1.89 31.16
CA GLN A 519 -18.36 0.67 30.51
C GLN A 519 -18.66 0.64 28.99
N ILE A 520 -19.83 1.12 28.56
CA ILE A 520 -20.16 1.16 27.12
C ILE A 520 -19.26 2.13 26.35
N LEU A 521 -18.84 3.24 26.96
CA LEU A 521 -17.93 4.20 26.35
C LEU A 521 -16.51 3.63 26.31
N GLU A 522 -16.07 2.96 27.37
CA GLU A 522 -14.77 2.25 27.37
C GLU A 522 -14.71 1.18 26.26
N ALA A 523 -15.79 0.46 26.05
CA ALA A 523 -15.88 -0.53 24.98
C ALA A 523 -15.86 0.13 23.58
N ILE A 524 -16.47 1.31 23.43
CA ILE A 524 -16.41 2.12 22.20
C ILE A 524 -14.98 2.63 21.97
N ASP A 525 -14.32 3.19 22.98
CA ASP A 525 -12.94 3.66 22.87
C ASP A 525 -11.97 2.52 22.52
N THR A 526 -12.22 1.33 23.09
CA THR A 526 -11.48 0.11 22.77
C THR A 526 -11.66 -0.30 21.31
N SER A 527 -12.87 -0.17 20.76
CA SER A 527 -13.15 -0.51 19.36
C SER A 527 -12.44 0.45 18.40
N MET A 528 -12.40 1.74 18.72
CA MET A 528 -11.65 2.75 17.95
C MET A 528 -10.14 2.48 17.98
N THR A 529 -9.60 2.02 19.12
CA THR A 529 -8.16 1.72 19.23
C THR A 529 -7.77 0.49 18.41
N ILE A 530 -8.56 -0.59 18.50
CA ILE A 530 -8.35 -1.82 17.73
C ILE A 530 -8.54 -1.60 16.22
N GLU A 531 -9.23 -0.53 15.81
CA GLU A 531 -9.28 -0.08 14.42
C GLU A 531 -7.92 0.35 13.85
N HIS A 532 -6.84 0.37 14.63
CA HIS A 532 -5.49 0.58 14.09
C HIS A 532 -4.63 -0.68 14.09
N ASP A 533 -5.06 -1.75 14.77
CA ASP A 533 -4.30 -2.98 14.93
C ASP A 533 -4.42 -3.94 13.73
N GLN A 534 -3.37 -4.76 13.53
CA GLN A 534 -3.36 -5.82 12.53
C GLN A 534 -3.86 -7.11 13.12
N PHE A 535 -4.94 -7.65 12.54
CA PHE A 535 -5.55 -8.86 13.07
C PHE A 535 -4.57 -10.03 13.08
N ILE A 536 -3.84 -10.27 11.99
CA ILE A 536 -2.87 -11.38 11.90
C ILE A 536 -1.77 -11.24 12.96
N TYR A 537 -1.14 -10.06 13.04
CA TYR A 537 -0.06 -9.81 14.00
C TYR A 537 -0.55 -9.90 15.46
N THR A 538 -1.67 -9.26 15.77
CA THR A 538 -2.27 -9.30 17.12
C THR A 538 -2.68 -10.72 17.51
N LYS A 539 -3.15 -11.54 16.56
CA LYS A 539 -3.47 -12.95 16.83
C LYS A 539 -2.25 -13.78 17.23
N GLU A 540 -1.10 -13.53 16.60
CA GLU A 540 0.14 -14.23 16.89
C GLU A 540 0.69 -13.88 18.28
N LEU A 541 0.59 -12.61 18.67
CA LEU A 541 1.20 -12.13 19.92
C LEU A 541 0.25 -12.08 21.12
N CYS A 542 -1.06 -12.00 20.88
CA CYS A 542 -2.04 -11.77 21.92
C CYS A 542 -3.12 -12.85 21.96
N ARG A 543 -3.86 -12.87 23.06
CA ARG A 543 -5.08 -13.68 23.25
C ARG A 543 -6.07 -12.93 24.15
N VAL A 544 -7.32 -13.36 24.15
CA VAL A 544 -8.34 -12.83 25.06
C VAL A 544 -8.21 -13.52 26.41
N ASP A 545 -8.12 -12.74 27.50
CA ASP A 545 -8.17 -13.29 28.85
C ASP A 545 -9.61 -13.74 29.21
N PRO A 546 -9.84 -15.02 29.53
CA PRO A 546 -11.18 -15.51 29.86
C PRO A 546 -11.78 -14.90 31.14
N LEU A 547 -10.98 -14.25 31.99
CA LEU A 547 -11.46 -13.63 33.23
C LEU A 547 -11.83 -12.16 33.03
N SER A 548 -10.89 -11.36 32.53
CA SER A 548 -11.11 -9.92 32.32
C SER A 548 -11.82 -9.58 31.00
N GLY A 549 -11.74 -10.45 30.00
CA GLY A 549 -12.24 -10.19 28.65
C GLY A 549 -11.40 -9.22 27.81
N LEU A 550 -10.23 -8.82 28.32
CA LEU A 550 -9.28 -7.96 27.63
C LEU A 550 -8.31 -8.76 26.76
N ILE A 551 -7.78 -8.11 25.72
CA ILE A 551 -6.64 -8.61 24.97
C ILE A 551 -5.39 -8.51 25.85
N ILE A 552 -4.68 -9.61 26.01
CA ILE A 552 -3.41 -9.68 26.75
C ILE A 552 -2.33 -10.31 25.86
N GLU A 553 -1.08 -9.91 26.08
CA GLU A 553 0.06 -10.56 25.44
C GLU A 553 0.16 -12.03 25.87
N ARG A 554 0.53 -12.90 24.93
CA ARG A 554 0.85 -14.29 25.20
C ARG A 554 2.10 -14.30 26.09
N LYS A 555 2.01 -14.97 27.24
CA LYS A 555 3.20 -15.25 28.03
C LYS A 555 4.13 -16.14 27.20
N VAL A 556 5.31 -15.64 26.88
CA VAL A 556 6.38 -16.46 26.30
C VAL A 556 6.65 -17.58 27.30
N SER A 557 6.33 -18.82 26.92
CA SER A 557 6.73 -19.97 27.70
C SER A 557 8.25 -20.11 27.60
N ASP A 558 8.94 -19.81 28.70
CA ASP A 558 10.35 -20.17 28.91
C ASP A 558 10.60 -21.67 28.72
#